data_AF-A0A1F8TLM3-F1
#
_entry.id   AF-A0A1F8TLM3-F1
#
_cell.length_a   1.000
_cell.length_b   1.000
_cell.length_c   1.000
_cell.angle_alpha   90.00
_cell.angle_beta   90.00
_cell.angle_gamma   90.00
#
_symmetry.space_group_name_H-M   'P 1'
#
loop_
_entity.id
_entity.type
_entity.pdbx_description
1 polymer ?
#
loop_
_entity_poly.entity_id
_entity_poly.type
_entity_poly.pdbx_seq_one_letter_code
_entity_poly.pdbx_strand_id
1 'polypeptide(L)'
;MVASSGNYSTTVTPKISYNFPMPLTKRIRVLALLLLLAACQPQSALRVHLILDGQIRGLALGDGIPVHMLANAGIAFSPADRVLVNGSPAPMGSPIQSQGLVTLQLRRAMPVTLVAPNGQITVNTAAFTVGEALREAGVSLFVSDRVEPPVETSVVSGMTVASRPGAN
;
A
#
# COMPACT_ATOMS: atom_id res chain seq x y z
N MET A 1 16.99 -100.97 -42.38
CA MET A 1 16.21 -100.52 -41.21
C MET A 1 16.91 -99.29 -40.66
N VAL A 2 16.31 -98.13 -40.93
CA VAL A 2 16.53 -96.75 -40.42
C VAL A 2 17.97 -96.27 -40.15
N ALA A 3 18.49 -95.39 -41.01
CA ALA A 3 19.51 -94.41 -40.67
C ALA A 3 18.82 -93.03 -40.53
N SER A 4 18.96 -92.44 -39.35
CA SER A 4 18.23 -91.27 -38.85
C SER A 4 18.82 -89.96 -39.39
N SER A 5 17.95 -89.09 -39.90
CA SER A 5 18.26 -87.75 -40.37
C SER A 5 18.13 -86.69 -39.27
N GLY A 6 19.14 -85.81 -39.21
CA GLY A 6 19.20 -84.39 -38.80
C GLY A 6 18.27 -83.82 -37.71
N ASN A 7 18.81 -82.95 -36.86
CA ASN A 7 18.73 -81.49 -37.07
C ASN A 7 19.33 -80.72 -35.89
N TYR A 8 20.16 -79.71 -36.20
CA TYR A 8 20.75 -78.77 -35.25
C TYR A 8 19.72 -77.68 -34.91
N SER A 9 19.42 -77.48 -33.62
CA SER A 9 18.62 -76.34 -33.14
C SER A 9 19.54 -75.21 -32.66
N THR A 10 19.56 -74.11 -33.40
CA THR A 10 20.13 -72.82 -32.99
C THR A 10 19.32 -72.19 -31.85
N THR A 11 20.00 -71.83 -30.77
CA THR A 11 19.46 -71.10 -29.61
C THR A 11 19.13 -69.66 -29.98
N VAL A 12 17.85 -69.29 -29.95
CA VAL A 12 17.40 -67.89 -30.10
C VAL A 12 17.28 -67.27 -28.71
N THR A 13 18.12 -66.29 -28.38
CA THR A 13 18.00 -65.48 -27.17
C THR A 13 17.00 -64.34 -27.43
N PRO A 14 15.89 -64.21 -26.68
CA PRO A 14 15.00 -63.08 -26.87
C PRO A 14 15.58 -61.81 -26.24
N LYS A 15 15.71 -60.75 -27.04
CA LYS A 15 16.00 -59.38 -26.60
C LYS A 15 14.72 -58.77 -26.03
N ILE A 16 14.65 -58.60 -24.71
CA ILE A 16 13.52 -57.94 -24.04
C ILE A 16 13.65 -56.43 -24.22
N SER A 17 12.85 -55.85 -25.13
CA SER A 17 12.71 -54.40 -25.27
C SER A 17 11.55 -53.91 -24.41
N TYR A 18 11.84 -53.10 -23.38
CA TYR A 18 10.81 -52.44 -22.57
C TYR A 18 10.15 -51.32 -23.37
N ASN A 19 9.08 -51.64 -24.09
CA ASN A 19 8.17 -50.62 -24.62
C ASN A 19 6.91 -50.65 -23.74
N PHE A 20 6.89 -49.84 -22.68
CA PHE A 20 5.68 -49.59 -21.91
C PHE A 20 5.01 -48.31 -22.44
N PRO A 21 4.10 -48.40 -23.43
CA PRO A 21 3.27 -47.25 -23.77
C PRO A 21 2.38 -46.94 -22.57
N MET A 22 2.62 -45.80 -21.90
CA MET A 22 1.71 -45.34 -20.84
C MET A 22 0.29 -45.20 -21.42
N PRO A 23 -0.74 -45.82 -20.80
CA PRO A 23 -2.10 -45.76 -21.30
C PRO A 23 -2.61 -44.32 -21.29
N LEU A 24 -3.39 -43.95 -22.31
CA LEU A 24 -3.93 -42.61 -22.53
C LEU A 24 -4.65 -42.04 -21.30
N THR A 25 -5.29 -42.90 -20.51
CA THR A 25 -5.97 -42.57 -19.25
C THR A 25 -5.03 -42.03 -18.17
N LYS A 26 -3.78 -42.50 -18.11
CA LYS A 26 -2.75 -42.01 -17.18
C LYS A 26 -2.25 -40.63 -17.61
N ARG A 27 -2.13 -40.38 -18.92
CA ARG A 27 -1.77 -39.06 -19.48
C ARG A 27 -2.84 -38.02 -19.19
N ILE A 28 -4.12 -38.37 -19.34
CA ILE A 28 -5.25 -37.49 -19.04
C ILE A 28 -5.28 -37.14 -17.54
N ARG A 29 -5.02 -38.10 -16.64
CA ARG A 29 -4.95 -37.83 -15.19
C ARG A 29 -3.77 -36.94 -14.82
N VAL A 30 -2.60 -37.14 -15.43
CA VAL A 30 -1.41 -36.29 -15.20
C VAL A 30 -1.64 -34.88 -15.75
N LEU A 31 -2.28 -34.75 -16.92
CA LEU A 31 -2.62 -33.45 -17.49
C LEU A 31 -3.68 -32.73 -16.64
N ALA A 32 -4.72 -33.42 -16.20
CA ALA A 32 -5.74 -32.87 -15.31
C ALA A 32 -5.16 -32.44 -13.96
N LEU A 33 -4.22 -33.23 -13.41
CA LEU A 33 -3.50 -32.89 -12.18
C LEU A 33 -2.64 -31.63 -12.38
N LEU A 34 -1.85 -31.55 -13.47
CA LEU A 34 -1.07 -30.36 -13.81
C LEU A 34 -1.94 -29.11 -14.01
N LEU A 35 -3.13 -29.28 -14.60
CA LEU A 35 -4.08 -28.19 -14.82
C LEU A 35 -4.74 -27.72 -13.51
N LEU A 36 -4.96 -28.63 -12.55
CA LEU A 36 -5.44 -28.30 -11.21
C LEU A 36 -4.40 -27.51 -10.39
N LEU A 37 -3.12 -27.87 -10.48
CA LEU A 37 -2.04 -27.12 -9.82
C LEU A 37 -1.84 -25.70 -10.39
N ALA A 38 -2.20 -25.47 -11.67
CA ALA A 38 -2.09 -24.16 -12.32
C ALA A 38 -3.22 -23.18 -11.96
N ALA A 39 -4.28 -23.62 -11.26
CA ALA A 39 -5.41 -22.76 -10.88
C ALA A 39 -5.08 -21.77 -9.75
N CYS A 40 -3.92 -21.90 -9.09
CA CYS A 40 -3.47 -20.95 -8.07
C CYS A 40 -2.77 -19.75 -8.74
N GLN A 41 -3.53 -18.93 -9.47
CA GLN A 41 -3.02 -17.63 -9.93
C GLN A 41 -3.09 -16.63 -8.76
N PRO A 42 -2.02 -15.88 -8.46
CA PRO A 42 -2.06 -14.85 -7.42
C PRO A 42 -3.04 -13.76 -7.85
N GLN A 43 -4.22 -13.73 -7.25
CA GLN A 43 -5.19 -12.67 -7.44
C GLN A 43 -4.51 -11.36 -7.01
N SER A 44 -4.31 -10.44 -7.94
CA SER A 44 -3.70 -9.13 -7.70
C SER A 44 -4.52 -8.38 -6.66
N ALA A 45 -4.15 -8.53 -5.38
CA ALA A 45 -4.72 -7.72 -4.33
C ALA A 45 -4.39 -6.27 -4.64
N LEU A 46 -5.41 -5.42 -4.71
CA LEU A 46 -5.23 -3.99 -4.89
C LEU A 46 -4.28 -3.50 -3.78
N ARG A 47 -3.08 -3.05 -4.16
CA ARG A 47 -2.07 -2.61 -3.19
C ARG A 47 -2.26 -1.11 -2.97
N VAL A 48 -2.37 -0.75 -1.70
CA VAL A 48 -2.29 0.65 -1.28
C VAL A 48 -0.85 0.92 -0.89
N HIS A 49 -0.24 1.95 -1.46
CA HIS A 49 1.07 2.41 -1.00
C HIS A 49 0.86 3.49 0.05
N LEU A 50 1.27 3.22 1.28
CA LEU A 50 1.33 4.21 2.33
C LEU A 50 2.66 4.94 2.29
N ILE A 51 2.63 6.26 2.24
CA ILE A 51 3.77 7.14 2.51
C ILE A 51 3.66 7.62 3.96
N LEU A 52 4.62 7.22 4.79
CA LEU A 52 4.73 7.61 6.20
C LEU A 52 6.19 8.02 6.48
N ASP A 53 6.40 9.25 6.93
CA ASP A 53 7.74 9.76 7.31
C ASP A 53 8.80 9.55 6.20
N GLY A 54 8.38 9.70 4.93
CA GLY A 54 9.22 9.49 3.76
C GLY A 54 9.43 8.02 3.36
N GLN A 55 8.89 7.07 4.12
CA GLN A 55 8.94 5.64 3.80
C GLN A 55 7.68 5.15 3.09
N ILE A 56 7.87 4.26 2.11
CA ILE A 56 6.78 3.60 1.39
C ILE A 56 6.53 2.23 2.00
N ARG A 57 5.29 1.97 2.43
CA ARG A 57 4.82 0.67 2.93
C ARG A 57 3.66 0.18 2.08
N GLY A 58 3.64 -1.11 1.76
CA GLY A 58 2.47 -1.74 1.13
C GLY A 58 1.43 -2.08 2.19
N LEU A 59 0.18 -1.64 1.99
CA LEU A 59 -0.96 -1.99 2.83
C LEU A 59 -1.96 -2.85 2.05
N ALA A 60 -2.60 -3.78 2.76
CA ALA A 60 -3.78 -4.46 2.28
C ALA A 60 -4.99 -3.49 2.34
N LEU A 61 -5.76 -3.41 1.26
CA LEU A 61 -6.91 -2.51 1.17
C LEU A 61 -7.99 -2.83 2.22
N GLY A 62 -8.25 -4.12 2.48
CA GLY A 62 -9.33 -4.53 3.38
C GLY A 62 -10.69 -4.00 2.91
N ASP A 63 -11.38 -3.27 3.78
CA ASP A 63 -12.63 -2.56 3.50
C ASP A 63 -12.44 -1.17 2.85
N GLY A 64 -11.19 -0.78 2.60
CA GLY A 64 -10.82 0.49 2.00
C GLY A 64 -10.96 1.68 2.96
N ILE A 65 -11.17 1.47 4.26
CA ILE A 65 -11.28 2.56 5.24
C ILE A 65 -9.90 2.88 5.83
N PRO A 66 -9.36 4.11 5.67
CA PRO A 66 -8.00 4.45 6.10
C PRO A 66 -7.70 4.11 7.55
N VAL A 67 -8.64 4.35 8.46
CA VAL A 67 -8.47 4.07 9.88
C VAL A 67 -8.20 2.59 10.16
N HIS A 68 -8.91 1.69 9.48
CA HIS A 68 -8.71 0.25 9.63
C HIS A 68 -7.42 -0.21 8.94
N MET A 69 -7.09 0.37 7.78
CA MET A 69 -5.83 0.08 7.09
C MET A 69 -4.60 0.45 7.95
N LEU A 70 -4.62 1.63 8.59
CA LEU A 70 -3.55 2.05 9.49
C LEU A 70 -3.48 1.16 10.74
N ALA A 71 -4.62 0.86 11.37
CA ALA A 71 -4.69 0.02 12.56
C ALA A 71 -4.21 -1.42 12.29
N ASN A 72 -4.66 -2.05 11.20
CA ASN A 72 -4.24 -3.39 10.80
C ASN A 72 -2.74 -3.48 10.48
N ALA A 73 -2.15 -2.38 10.04
CA ALA A 73 -0.72 -2.26 9.78
C ALA A 73 0.11 -1.94 11.04
N GLY A 74 -0.51 -1.82 12.21
CA GLY A 74 0.15 -1.45 13.47
C GLY A 74 0.64 -0.02 13.49
N ILE A 75 0.03 0.87 12.70
CA ILE A 75 0.45 2.28 12.57
C ILE A 75 -0.42 3.12 13.51
N ALA A 76 0.19 3.61 14.59
CA ALA A 76 -0.44 4.57 15.47
C ALA A 76 -0.71 5.89 14.73
N PHE A 77 -1.82 6.56 15.04
CA PHE A 77 -2.18 7.88 14.51
C PHE A 77 -2.92 8.69 15.57
N SER A 78 -2.88 10.02 15.42
CA SER A 78 -3.58 10.95 16.28
C SER A 78 -4.81 11.54 15.58
N PRO A 79 -5.82 12.06 16.32
CA PRO A 79 -6.93 12.80 15.71
C PRO A 79 -6.51 14.06 14.96
N ALA A 80 -5.33 14.62 15.27
CA ALA A 80 -4.78 15.80 14.59
C ALA A 80 -4.01 15.43 13.31
N ASP A 81 -3.65 14.15 13.12
CA ASP A 81 -3.00 13.69 11.91
C ASP A 81 -3.98 13.81 10.73
N ARG A 82 -3.42 13.94 9.52
CA ARG A 82 -4.21 14.05 8.30
C ARG A 82 -3.88 12.92 7.35
N VAL A 83 -4.92 12.28 6.83
CA VAL A 83 -4.78 11.32 5.73
C VAL A 83 -4.97 12.03 4.40
N LEU A 84 -4.11 11.69 3.45
CA LEU A 84 -4.26 12.06 2.05
C LEU A 84 -4.40 10.82 1.20
N VAL A 85 -5.28 10.92 0.21
CA VAL A 85 -5.49 9.91 -0.82
C VAL A 85 -5.13 10.54 -2.15
N ASN A 86 -4.12 9.98 -2.81
CA ASN A 86 -3.60 10.47 -4.08
C ASN A 86 -3.22 11.97 -4.03
N GLY A 87 -2.68 12.43 -2.89
CA GLY A 87 -2.28 13.81 -2.66
C GLY A 87 -3.38 14.76 -2.17
N SER A 88 -4.63 14.31 -2.09
CA SER A 88 -5.77 15.12 -1.62
C SER A 88 -6.19 14.72 -0.19
N PRO A 89 -6.46 15.67 0.72
CA PRO A 89 -7.00 15.36 2.04
C PRO A 89 -8.28 14.51 1.96
N ALA A 90 -8.34 13.45 2.77
CA ALA A 90 -9.48 12.54 2.81
C ALA A 90 -9.87 12.20 4.25
N PRO A 91 -11.16 11.96 4.53
CA PRO A 91 -11.61 11.52 5.84
C PRO A 91 -11.05 10.13 6.17
N MET A 92 -10.53 9.97 7.40
CA MET A 92 -9.95 8.69 7.85
C MET A 92 -10.98 7.58 8.02
N GLY A 93 -12.23 7.94 8.32
CA GLY A 93 -13.32 7.00 8.63
C GLY A 93 -14.24 6.67 7.46
N SER A 94 -13.90 7.09 6.24
CA SER A 94 -14.73 6.81 5.05
C SER A 94 -13.99 5.92 4.06
N PRO A 95 -14.69 5.01 3.37
CA PRO A 95 -14.09 4.19 2.33
C PRO A 95 -13.45 5.05 1.23
N ILE A 96 -12.25 4.65 0.80
CA ILE A 96 -11.58 5.28 -0.34
C ILE A 96 -12.37 4.94 -1.61
N GLN A 97 -12.92 5.97 -2.24
CA GLN A 97 -13.59 5.89 -3.53
C GLN A 97 -12.58 6.18 -4.64
N SER A 98 -11.73 5.20 -4.95
CA SER A 98 -10.74 5.31 -6.01
C SER A 98 -10.67 4.04 -6.83
N GLN A 99 -10.37 4.20 -8.12
CA GLN A 99 -10.18 3.09 -9.06
C GLN A 99 -8.68 2.92 -9.32
N GLY A 100 -8.17 1.70 -9.19
CA GLY A 100 -6.77 1.39 -9.49
C GLY A 100 -5.81 1.62 -8.32
N LEU A 101 -4.60 2.10 -8.61
CA LEU A 101 -3.55 2.24 -7.61
C LEU A 101 -3.87 3.40 -6.66
N VAL A 102 -3.81 3.14 -5.35
CA VAL A 102 -4.07 4.14 -4.31
C VAL A 102 -2.78 4.48 -3.58
N THR A 103 -2.45 5.77 -3.53
CA THR A 103 -1.41 6.30 -2.65
C THR A 103 -2.06 6.90 -1.42
N LEU A 104 -1.90 6.23 -0.29
CA LEU A 104 -2.29 6.75 1.01
C LEU A 104 -1.09 7.50 1.60
N GLN A 105 -1.30 8.65 2.20
CA GLN A 105 -0.25 9.37 2.92
C GLN A 105 -0.78 9.74 4.29
N LEU A 106 0.02 9.49 5.33
CA LEU A 106 -0.29 9.95 6.68
C LEU A 106 0.64 11.11 7.02
N ARG A 107 0.08 12.31 7.09
CA ARG A 107 0.78 13.51 7.52
C ARG A 107 0.60 13.67 9.04
N ARG A 108 1.71 13.57 9.76
CA ARG A 108 1.74 13.75 11.22
C ARG A 108 1.45 15.19 11.60
N ALA A 109 0.63 15.35 12.63
CA ALA A 109 0.52 16.63 13.30
C ALA A 109 1.83 16.96 13.99
N MET A 110 2.26 18.21 13.87
CA MET A 110 3.46 18.72 14.50
C MET A 110 3.13 19.95 15.34
N PRO A 111 3.87 20.19 16.43
CA PRO A 111 3.65 21.36 17.27
C PRO A 111 4.08 22.63 16.53
N VAL A 112 3.20 23.61 16.51
CA VAL A 112 3.45 24.96 16.01
C VAL A 112 3.04 25.95 17.07
N THR A 113 3.93 26.89 17.37
CA THR A 113 3.67 27.97 18.31
C THR A 113 3.14 29.18 17.55
N LEU A 114 1.93 29.61 17.89
CA LEU A 114 1.30 30.80 17.32
C LEU A 114 1.41 31.94 18.32
N VAL A 115 1.97 33.07 17.89
CA VAL A 115 2.13 34.29 18.66
C VAL A 115 1.26 35.36 18.03
N ALA A 116 0.22 35.77 18.73
CA ALA A 116 -0.71 36.81 18.33
C ALA A 116 -0.77 37.90 19.42
N PRO A 117 -1.37 39.07 19.15
CA PRO A 117 -1.45 40.15 20.15
C PRO A 117 -2.19 39.75 21.44
N ASN A 118 -3.11 38.78 21.35
CA ASN A 118 -3.89 38.27 22.47
C ASN A 118 -3.17 37.16 23.27
N GLY A 119 -1.98 36.73 22.85
CA GLY A 119 -1.17 35.74 23.56
C GLY A 119 -0.44 34.75 22.66
N GLN A 120 0.15 33.76 23.30
CA GLN A 120 0.86 32.67 22.65
C GLN A 120 0.17 31.35 22.95
N ILE A 121 -0.07 30.56 21.92
CA ILE A 121 -0.61 29.21 22.04
C ILE A 121 0.25 28.24 21.24
N THR A 122 0.29 26.98 21.66
CA THR A 122 0.89 25.90 20.86
C THR A 122 -0.21 24.98 20.39
N VAL A 123 -0.26 24.73 19.09
CA VAL A 123 -1.24 23.86 18.44
C VAL A 123 -0.52 22.71 17.76
N ASN A 124 -1.11 21.52 17.80
CA ASN A 124 -0.65 20.40 16.98
C ASN A 124 -1.46 20.41 15.70
N THR A 125 -0.80 20.61 14.56
CA THR A 125 -1.45 20.74 13.25
C THR A 125 -0.75 19.89 12.21
N ALA A 126 -1.54 19.27 11.32
CA ALA A 126 -1.06 18.61 10.12
C ALA A 126 -1.23 19.51 8.87
N ALA A 127 -1.43 20.82 9.06
CA ALA A 127 -1.50 21.81 7.99
C ALA A 127 -0.25 21.78 7.10
N PHE A 128 -0.43 22.06 5.81
CA PHE A 128 0.66 22.18 4.85
C PHE A 128 1.37 23.52 4.97
N THR A 129 0.62 24.59 5.21
CA THR A 129 1.13 25.96 5.23
C THR A 129 0.78 26.70 6.51
N VAL A 130 1.54 27.77 6.80
CA VAL A 130 1.30 28.64 7.95
C VAL A 130 -0.14 29.19 7.96
N GLY A 131 -0.66 29.60 6.81
CA GLY A 131 -2.02 30.10 6.69
C GLY A 131 -3.08 29.03 7.01
N GLU A 132 -2.86 27.79 6.60
CA GLU A 132 -3.75 26.68 6.97
C GLU A 132 -3.69 26.40 8.48
N ALA A 133 -2.50 26.41 9.08
CA ALA A 133 -2.32 26.22 10.52
C ALA A 133 -3.04 27.31 11.35
N LEU A 134 -2.90 28.57 10.94
CA LEU A 134 -3.59 29.70 11.58
C LEU A 134 -5.11 29.57 11.47
N ARG A 135 -5.62 29.21 10.29
CA ARG A 135 -7.05 28.98 10.05
C ARG A 135 -7.59 27.83 10.90
N GLU A 136 -6.87 26.71 10.98
CA GLU A 136 -7.24 25.57 11.84
C GLU A 136 -7.28 25.94 13.32
N ALA A 137 -6.38 26.83 13.76
CA ALA A 137 -6.34 27.35 15.12
C ALA A 137 -7.40 28.44 15.39
N GLY A 138 -8.25 28.77 14.41
CA GLY A 138 -9.28 29.80 14.54
C GLY A 138 -8.73 31.24 14.52
N VAL A 139 -7.49 31.43 14.05
CA VAL A 139 -6.90 32.77 13.87
C VAL A 139 -7.36 33.33 12.53
N SER A 140 -8.25 34.34 12.59
CA SER A 140 -8.65 35.11 11.43
C SER A 140 -7.58 36.14 11.08
N LEU A 141 -7.12 36.12 9.83
CA LEU A 141 -6.20 37.12 9.29
C LEU A 141 -6.96 38.10 8.40
N PHE A 142 -6.63 39.39 8.52
CA PHE A 142 -7.06 40.44 7.61
C PHE A 142 -5.99 40.72 6.56
N VAL A 143 -6.37 41.36 5.45
CA VAL A 143 -5.45 41.68 4.34
C VAL A 143 -4.30 42.59 4.77
N SER A 144 -4.52 43.43 5.78
CA SER A 144 -3.51 44.33 6.32
C SER A 144 -2.59 43.69 7.36
N ASP A 145 -2.92 42.48 7.84
CA ASP A 145 -2.12 41.77 8.84
C ASP A 145 -0.81 41.27 8.26
N ARG A 146 0.22 41.22 9.12
CA ARG A 146 1.53 40.67 8.78
C ARG A 146 1.72 39.37 9.52
N VAL A 147 2.18 38.34 8.81
CA VAL A 147 2.47 37.01 9.37
C VAL A 147 3.91 36.65 9.03
N GLU A 148 4.66 36.22 10.02
CA GLU A 148 6.03 35.75 9.88
C GLU A 148 6.16 34.34 10.51
N PRO A 149 6.56 33.31 9.76
CA PRO A 149 6.80 33.30 8.31
C PRO A 149 5.53 33.57 7.48
N PRO A 150 5.65 33.93 6.18
CA PRO A 150 4.51 34.14 5.29
C PRO A 150 3.53 32.96 5.23
N VAL A 151 2.26 33.22 4.92
CA VAL A 151 1.16 32.24 5.01
C VAL A 151 1.30 31.02 4.08
N GLU A 152 2.06 31.15 3.01
CA GLU A 152 2.41 30.10 2.05
C GLU A 152 3.59 29.23 2.50
N THR A 153 4.31 29.65 3.55
CA THR A 153 5.46 28.91 4.07
C THR A 153 5.01 27.54 4.57
N SER A 154 5.76 26.51 4.19
CA SER A 154 5.49 25.15 4.65
C SER A 154 5.73 25.02 6.14
N VAL A 155 4.79 24.40 6.84
CA VAL A 155 4.89 24.16 8.30
C VAL A 155 5.95 23.10 8.58
N VAL A 156 6.80 23.38 9.56
CA VAL A 156 7.78 22.44 10.12
C VAL A 156 7.62 22.35 11.63
N SER A 157 8.10 21.24 12.22
CA SER A 157 7.95 20.96 13.64
C SER A 157 8.68 22.00 14.50
N GLY A 158 8.03 22.50 15.54
CA GLY A 158 8.59 23.51 16.44
C GLY A 158 8.65 24.92 15.85
N MET A 159 8.04 25.15 14.69
CA MET A 159 7.96 26.48 14.07
C MET A 159 7.20 27.45 14.99
N THR A 160 7.73 28.68 15.09
CA THR A 160 7.00 29.80 15.69
C THR A 160 6.49 30.71 14.58
N VAL A 161 5.19 30.96 14.60
CA VAL A 161 4.49 31.85 13.67
C VAL A 161 4.01 33.06 14.46
N ALA A 162 4.41 34.25 14.07
CA ALA A 162 3.97 35.50 14.68
C ALA A 162 3.03 36.24 13.73
N SER A 163 1.87 36.67 14.22
CA SER A 163 0.97 37.58 13.52
C SER A 163 0.94 38.95 14.21
N ARG A 164 0.88 40.01 13.39
CA ARG A 164 0.73 41.39 13.84
C ARG A 164 -0.39 42.05 13.06
N PRO A 165 -1.33 42.75 13.73
CA PRO A 165 -2.38 43.49 13.06
C PRO A 165 -1.82 44.50 12.09
N GLY A 166 -2.51 44.68 10.97
CA GLY A 166 -2.25 45.81 10.09
C GLY A 166 -2.48 47.14 10.80
N ALA A 167 -1.64 48.13 10.49
CA ALA A 167 -1.92 49.50 10.90
C ALA A 167 -3.17 49.99 10.13
N ASN A 168 -4.20 50.40 10.87
CA ASN A 168 -5.34 51.16 10.34
C ASN A 168 -5.00 52.65 10.30
#